data_AF-A0A8C9DEP9-F1
#
_entry.id   AF-A0A8C9DEP9-F1
#
_cell.length_a   1.000
_cell.length_b   1.000
_cell.length_c   1.000
_cell.angle_alpha   90.00
_cell.angle_beta   90.00
_cell.angle_gamma   90.00
#
_symmetry.space_group_name_H-M   'P 1'
#
loop_
_entity.id
_entity.type
_entity.pdbx_description
1 polymer ?
#
loop_
_entity_poly.entity_id
_entity_poly.type
_entity_poly.pdbx_seq_one_letter_code
_entity_poly.pdbx_strand_id
1 'polypeptide(L)'
;MERYAGALEEAADGARQQERHYQLLSALQSLVKELPSSFQQRLSYTTLSDLALALLDGTVFEIVQGLLEIQHLTEKSLYNQRLRLQNEHRGARGRRGGAPGELPVPAVCLGHWWAGGCGAPDSRGTAGNG
;
A
#
# COMPACT_ATOMS: atom_id res chain seq x y z
N MET A 1 53.86 -19.60 7.73
CA MET A 1 53.65 -18.86 6.47
C MET A 1 52.20 -18.43 6.24
N GLU A 2 51.24 -18.82 7.08
CA GLU A 2 49.80 -18.51 6.86
C GLU A 2 49.40 -17.06 7.17
N ARG A 3 50.09 -16.38 8.11
CA ARG A 3 49.80 -14.97 8.46
C ARG A 3 50.08 -13.97 7.32
N TYR A 4 51.01 -14.27 6.42
CA TYR A 4 51.31 -13.39 5.28
C TYR A 4 50.29 -13.52 4.14
N ALA A 5 49.65 -14.68 4.00
CA ALA A 5 48.60 -14.89 3.01
C ALA A 5 47.33 -14.09 3.36
N GLY A 6 46.90 -14.12 4.64
CA GLY A 6 45.75 -13.34 5.09
C GLY A 6 45.95 -11.82 5.01
N ALA A 7 47.15 -11.32 5.26
CA ALA A 7 47.46 -9.89 5.13
C ALA A 7 47.47 -9.39 3.67
N LEU A 8 47.87 -10.25 2.72
CA LEU A 8 47.80 -9.96 1.29
C LEU A 8 46.35 -10.02 0.78
N GLU A 9 45.53 -10.90 1.33
CA GLU A 9 44.12 -11.04 0.99
C GLU A 9 43.29 -9.85 1.52
N GLU A 10 43.49 -9.43 2.78
CA GLU A 10 42.89 -8.19 3.32
C GLU A 10 43.30 -6.94 2.52
N ALA A 11 44.57 -6.85 2.11
CA ALA A 11 45.03 -5.75 1.27
C ALA A 11 44.40 -5.78 -0.14
N ALA A 12 44.18 -6.97 -0.70
CA ALA A 12 43.52 -7.14 -1.98
C ALA A 12 42.02 -6.80 -1.90
N ASP A 13 41.36 -7.14 -0.80
CA ASP A 13 39.96 -6.77 -0.57
C ASP A 13 39.80 -5.27 -0.31
N GLY A 14 40.74 -4.66 0.40
CA GLY A 14 40.83 -3.19 0.51
C GLY A 14 41.01 -2.51 -0.84
N ALA A 15 41.84 -3.07 -1.73
CA ALA A 15 42.04 -2.53 -3.08
C ALA A 15 40.78 -2.64 -3.95
N ARG A 16 40.06 -3.76 -3.89
CA ARG A 16 38.77 -3.95 -4.58
C ARG A 16 37.69 -3.02 -4.05
N GLN A 17 37.63 -2.83 -2.72
CA GLN A 17 36.70 -1.91 -2.09
C GLN A 17 36.96 -0.47 -2.54
N GLN A 18 38.24 -0.08 -2.58
CA GLN A 18 38.66 1.24 -3.02
C GLN A 18 38.35 1.48 -4.50
N GLU A 19 38.55 0.48 -5.36
CA GLU A 19 38.20 0.55 -6.77
C GLU A 19 36.69 0.78 -6.95
N ARG A 20 35.86 0.01 -6.24
CA ARG A 20 34.40 0.21 -6.25
C ARG A 20 34.00 1.57 -5.71
N HIS A 21 34.68 2.08 -4.69
CA HIS A 21 34.44 3.43 -4.14
C HIS A 21 34.68 4.50 -5.19
N TYR A 22 35.81 4.44 -5.90
CA TYR A 22 36.10 5.39 -6.97
C TYR A 22 35.12 5.29 -8.13
N GLN A 23 34.70 4.09 -8.53
CA GLN A 23 33.67 3.90 -9.55
C GLN A 23 32.36 4.59 -9.13
N LEU A 24 31.89 4.33 -7.91
CA LEU A 24 30.65 4.90 -7.41
C LEU A 24 30.72 6.41 -7.26
N LEU A 25 31.84 6.92 -6.74
CA LEU A 25 32.08 8.35 -6.59
C LEU A 25 32.08 9.06 -7.95
N SER A 26 32.65 8.44 -8.99
CA SER A 26 32.64 8.99 -10.34
C SER A 26 31.23 9.09 -10.91
N ALA A 27 30.38 8.07 -10.67
CA ALA A 27 28.97 8.06 -11.07
C ALA A 27 28.14 9.09 -10.29
N LEU A 28 28.38 9.24 -8.99
CA LEU A 28 27.74 10.29 -8.19
C LEU A 28 28.13 11.68 -8.69
N GLN A 29 29.41 11.89 -9.02
CA GLN A 29 29.87 13.16 -9.57
C GLN A 29 29.26 13.47 -10.95
N SER A 30 29.04 12.47 -11.82
CA SER A 30 28.35 12.71 -13.09
C SER A 30 26.90 13.11 -12.87
N LEU A 31 26.19 12.45 -11.97
CA LEU A 31 24.80 12.79 -11.61
C LEU A 31 24.69 14.21 -11.03
N VAL A 32 25.64 14.62 -10.20
CA VAL A 32 25.65 15.98 -9.62
C VAL A 32 25.88 17.05 -10.70
N LYS A 33 26.69 16.77 -11.72
CA LYS A 33 26.95 17.71 -12.83
C LYS A 33 25.71 17.98 -13.68
N GLU A 34 24.75 17.06 -13.69
CA GLU A 34 23.46 17.22 -14.39
C GLU A 34 22.45 18.07 -13.59
N LEU A 35 22.71 18.33 -12.31
CA LEU A 35 21.84 19.15 -11.46
C LEU A 35 22.10 20.65 -11.63
N PRO A 36 21.10 21.52 -11.37
CA PRO A 36 21.31 22.97 -11.31
C PRO A 36 22.41 23.38 -10.30
N SER A 37 23.13 24.45 -10.61
CA SER A 37 24.30 24.93 -9.83
C SER A 37 24.02 25.19 -8.35
N SER A 38 22.78 25.55 -7.99
CA SER A 38 22.34 25.73 -6.60
C SER A 38 22.43 24.45 -5.76
N PHE A 39 22.24 23.29 -6.35
CA PHE A 39 22.36 21.99 -5.68
C PHE A 39 23.80 21.49 -5.66
N GLN A 40 24.59 21.80 -6.69
CA GLN A 40 26.01 21.44 -6.75
C GLN A 40 26.80 22.04 -5.59
N GLN A 41 26.50 23.28 -5.20
CA GLN A 41 27.16 23.95 -4.07
C GLN A 41 26.87 23.30 -2.71
N ARG A 42 25.76 22.56 -2.58
CA ARG A 42 25.38 21.86 -1.36
C ARG A 42 25.98 20.46 -1.27
N LEU A 43 26.45 19.91 -2.38
CA LEU A 43 27.00 18.56 -2.48
C LEU A 43 28.52 18.61 -2.58
N SER A 44 29.15 18.79 -1.43
CA SER A 44 30.61 18.77 -1.29
C SER A 44 31.23 17.40 -1.64
N TYR A 45 32.51 17.39 -1.99
CA TYR A 45 33.25 16.14 -2.25
C TYR A 45 33.20 15.18 -1.06
N THR A 46 33.31 15.68 0.16
CA THR A 46 33.24 14.87 1.39
C THR A 46 31.88 14.17 1.50
N THR A 47 30.78 14.92 1.33
CA THR A 47 29.43 14.34 1.35
C THR A 47 29.20 13.27 0.28
N LEU A 48 29.79 13.43 -0.91
CA LEU A 48 29.69 12.43 -1.98
C LEU A 48 30.55 11.19 -1.70
N SER A 49 31.72 11.37 -1.10
CA SER A 49 32.59 10.28 -0.67
C SER A 49 31.96 9.46 0.45
N ASP A 50 31.38 10.12 1.45
CA ASP A 50 30.67 9.48 2.56
C ASP A 50 29.44 8.71 2.05
N LEU A 51 28.71 9.29 1.10
CA LEU A 51 27.59 8.63 0.43
C LEU A 51 28.07 7.39 -0.33
N ALA A 52 29.15 7.46 -1.10
CA ALA A 52 29.69 6.31 -1.82
C ALA A 52 30.08 5.16 -0.87
N LEU A 53 30.67 5.47 0.28
CA LEU A 53 31.00 4.47 1.31
C LEU A 53 29.75 3.84 1.92
N ALA A 54 28.73 4.64 2.25
CA ALA A 54 27.46 4.14 2.78
C ALA A 54 26.71 3.24 1.78
N LEU A 55 26.79 3.58 0.49
CA LEU A 55 26.22 2.77 -0.59
C LEU A 55 26.97 1.44 -0.79
N LEU A 56 28.28 1.42 -0.57
CA LEU A 56 29.09 0.20 -0.67
C LEU A 56 28.86 -0.77 0.49
N ASP A 57 28.64 -0.25 1.69
CA ASP A 57 28.37 -1.07 2.88
C ASP A 57 27.06 -1.85 2.70
N GLY A 58 26.05 -1.25 2.06
CA GLY A 58 24.82 -1.95 1.65
C GLY A 58 23.89 -2.34 2.80
N THR A 59 24.39 -2.38 4.04
CA THR A 59 23.70 -2.79 5.26
C THR A 59 22.40 -2.03 5.50
N VAL A 60 22.39 -0.72 5.25
CA VAL A 60 21.19 0.11 5.40
C VAL A 60 20.09 -0.35 4.45
N PHE A 61 20.41 -0.72 3.21
CA PHE A 61 19.43 -1.22 2.25
C PHE A 61 18.90 -2.59 2.65
N GLU A 62 19.76 -3.47 3.14
CA GLU A 62 19.36 -4.79 3.63
C GLU A 62 18.40 -4.68 4.83
N ILE A 63 18.70 -3.79 5.78
CA ILE A 63 17.83 -3.53 6.93
C ILE A 63 16.47 -3.01 6.46
N VAL A 64 16.46 -2.00 5.58
CA VAL A 64 15.22 -1.42 5.05
C VAL A 64 14.40 -2.47 4.31
N GLN A 65 15.05 -3.32 3.49
CA GLN A 65 14.40 -4.41 2.78
C GLN A 65 13.76 -5.42 3.74
N GLY A 66 14.48 -5.82 4.80
CA GLY A 66 13.95 -6.73 5.82
C GLY A 66 12.75 -6.15 6.58
N LEU A 67 12.80 -4.86 6.93
CA LEU A 67 11.68 -4.17 7.59
C LEU A 67 10.45 -4.09 6.67
N LEU A 68 10.65 -3.85 5.38
CA LEU A 68 9.59 -3.82 4.37
C LEU A 68 8.94 -5.19 4.18
N GLU A 69 9.74 -6.26 4.19
CA GLU A 69 9.23 -7.63 4.10
C GLU A 69 8.38 -8.00 5.32
N ILE A 70 8.84 -7.66 6.54
CA ILE A 70 8.07 -7.84 7.78
C ILE A 70 6.73 -7.09 7.71
N GLN A 71 6.75 -5.83 7.24
CA GLN A 71 5.54 -5.04 7.04
C GLN A 71 4.55 -5.78 6.13
N HIS A 72 4.97 -6.15 4.92
CA HIS A 72 4.09 -6.80 3.95
C HIS A 72 3.50 -8.12 4.46
N LEU A 73 4.31 -8.93 5.17
CA LEU A 73 3.83 -10.18 5.77
C LEU A 73 2.79 -9.92 6.86
N THR A 74 2.99 -8.87 7.66
CA THR A 74 2.07 -8.47 8.73
C THR A 74 0.75 -7.97 8.16
N GLU A 75 0.80 -7.12 7.14
CA GLU A 75 -0.38 -6.61 6.43
C GLU A 75 -1.20 -7.76 5.84
N LYS A 76 -0.53 -8.69 5.16
CA LYS A 76 -1.17 -9.89 4.60
C LYS A 76 -1.80 -10.76 5.68
N SER A 77 -1.14 -10.93 6.82
CA SER A 77 -1.66 -11.69 7.96
C SER A 77 -2.94 -11.06 8.53
N LEU A 78 -2.92 -9.75 8.80
CA LEU A 78 -4.05 -9.00 9.33
C LEU A 78 -5.23 -8.96 8.36
N TYR A 79 -4.95 -8.80 7.06
CA TYR A 79 -5.97 -8.87 6.01
C TYR A 79 -6.65 -10.24 6.00
N ASN A 80 -5.88 -11.33 6.01
CA ASN A 80 -6.41 -12.69 6.04
C ASN A 80 -7.20 -12.96 7.32
N GLN A 81 -6.76 -12.46 8.47
CA GLN A 81 -7.49 -12.57 9.73
C GLN A 81 -8.86 -11.88 9.65
N ARG A 82 -8.91 -10.65 9.12
CA ARG A 82 -10.17 -9.93 8.90
C ARG A 82 -11.11 -10.72 7.98
N LEU A 83 -10.58 -11.24 6.88
CA LEU A 83 -11.37 -12.00 5.90
C LEU A 83 -11.95 -13.28 6.53
N ARG A 84 -11.16 -14.01 7.33
CA ARG A 84 -11.63 -15.19 8.08
C ARG A 84 -12.80 -14.85 8.98
N LEU A 85 -12.67 -13.80 9.79
CA LEU A 85 -13.75 -13.34 10.67
C LEU A 85 -15.00 -12.97 9.87
N GLN A 86 -14.87 -12.22 8.77
CA GLN A 86 -16.04 -11.88 7.94
C GLN A 86 -16.74 -13.13 7.37
N ASN A 87 -15.97 -14.11 6.92
CA ASN A 87 -16.51 -15.37 6.40
C ASN A 87 -17.23 -16.17 7.49
N GLU A 88 -16.68 -16.23 8.70
CA GLU A 88 -17.32 -16.85 9.87
C GLU A 88 -18.65 -16.16 10.21
N HIS A 89 -18.68 -14.83 10.26
CA HIS A 89 -19.91 -14.07 10.53
C HIS A 89 -20.97 -14.26 9.43
N ARG A 90 -20.55 -14.34 8.16
CA ARG A 90 -21.46 -14.58 7.03
C ARG A 90 -21.98 -16.03 7.02
N GLY A 91 -21.13 -17.01 7.33
CA GLY A 91 -21.52 -18.43 7.47
C GLY A 91 -22.43 -18.68 8.68
N ALA A 92 -22.20 -17.99 9.80
CA ALA A 92 -23.05 -18.05 10.99
C ALA A 92 -24.42 -17.39 10.75
N ARG A 93 -24.49 -16.29 9.98
CA ARG A 93 -25.76 -15.69 9.55
C ARG A 93 -26.51 -16.56 8.53
N GLY A 94 -25.79 -17.25 7.63
CA GLY A 94 -26.38 -18.24 6.73
C GLY A 94 -26.99 -19.45 7.46
N ARG A 95 -26.43 -19.85 8.61
CA ARG A 95 -26.99 -20.93 9.47
C ARG A 95 -28.12 -20.49 10.40
N ARG A 96 -28.23 -19.19 10.75
CA ARG A 96 -29.35 -18.65 11.56
C ARG A 96 -30.55 -18.15 10.73
N GLY A 97 -30.51 -18.28 9.41
CA GLY A 97 -31.62 -17.94 8.50
C GLY A 97 -32.63 -19.08 8.24
N GLY A 98 -32.62 -20.14 9.06
CA GLY A 98 -33.54 -21.27 8.95
C GLY A 98 -34.48 -21.38 10.14
N ALA A 99 -35.52 -20.54 10.18
CA ALA A 99 -36.79 -20.82 10.85
C ALA A 99 -37.79 -19.68 10.53
N PRO A 100 -38.78 -19.88 9.65
CA PRO A 100 -39.97 -19.05 9.67
C PRO A 100 -40.71 -19.35 10.97
N GLY A 101 -40.72 -18.40 11.89
CA GLY A 101 -41.61 -18.45 13.05
C GLY A 101 -43.05 -18.37 12.56
N GLU A 102 -43.75 -19.49 12.60
CA GLU A 102 -45.21 -19.52 12.54
C GLU A 102 -45.77 -18.74 13.74
N LEU A 103 -46.47 -17.65 13.46
CA LEU A 103 -47.53 -17.13 14.31
C LEU A 103 -48.70 -16.73 13.40
N PRO A 104 -49.95 -16.85 13.90
CA PRO A 104 -51.10 -17.18 13.09
C PRO A 104 -51.64 -15.96 12.34
N VAL A 105 -52.02 -16.20 11.09
CA VAL A 105 -52.79 -15.26 10.25
C VAL A 105 -54.18 -15.03 10.85
N PRO A 106 -54.64 -13.78 10.96
CA PRO A 106 -56.01 -13.45 10.69
C PRO A 106 -56.11 -12.79 9.31
N ALA A 107 -57.04 -13.30 8.52
CA ALA A 107 -57.33 -12.92 7.14
C ALA A 107 -57.82 -11.47 6.99
N VAL A 108 -57.12 -10.67 6.18
CA VAL A 108 -57.61 -9.48 5.42
C VAL A 108 -56.36 -8.83 4.81
N CYS A 109 -56.18 -8.46 3.54
CA CYS A 109 -57.02 -8.26 2.37
C CYS A 109 -56.19 -8.63 1.12
N LEU A 110 -56.83 -9.25 0.13
CA LEU A 110 -56.30 -9.34 -1.23
C LEU A 110 -56.08 -7.94 -1.81
N GLY A 111 -54.95 -7.76 -2.49
CA GLY A 111 -54.56 -6.50 -3.13
C GLY A 111 -55.40 -6.13 -4.34
N HIS A 112 -55.55 -4.81 -4.54
CA HIS A 112 -55.61 -4.22 -5.87
C HIS A 112 -54.60 -3.08 -5.93
N TRP A 113 -53.61 -3.26 -6.82
CA TRP A 113 -52.82 -2.24 -7.51
C TRP A 113 -53.09 -0.78 -7.14
N TRP A 114 -52.19 -0.14 -6.38
CA TRP A 114 -51.98 1.30 -6.53
C TRP A 114 -50.75 1.52 -7.42
N ALA A 115 -51.02 1.37 -8.72
CA ALA A 115 -50.11 1.74 -9.77
C ALA A 115 -50.05 3.27 -9.90
N GLY A 116 -48.83 3.78 -10.07
CA GLY A 116 -48.52 4.86 -11.02
C GLY A 116 -49.11 6.24 -10.71
N GLY A 117 -48.25 7.13 -10.22
CA GLY A 117 -48.48 8.56 -10.37
C GLY A 117 -48.43 8.99 -11.84
N CYS A 118 -49.32 9.90 -12.22
CA CYS A 118 -49.21 10.71 -13.43
C CYS A 118 -50.05 11.99 -13.28
N GLY A 119 -49.38 13.15 -13.33
CA GLY A 119 -49.89 14.38 -13.96
C GLY A 119 -50.97 15.21 -13.27
N ALA A 120 -50.58 16.36 -12.69
CA ALA A 120 -51.33 17.61 -12.85
C ALA A 120 -51.22 18.08 -14.34
N PRO A 121 -52.11 18.92 -14.93
CA PRO A 121 -52.79 20.12 -14.39
C PRO A 121 -54.33 20.09 -14.70
N ASP A 122 -55.22 21.06 -14.47
CA ASP A 122 -55.16 22.51 -14.56
C ASP A 122 -56.43 23.14 -13.95
N SER A 123 -56.36 24.44 -13.68
CA SER A 123 -57.36 25.32 -13.09
C SER A 123 -58.35 25.88 -14.14
N ARG A 124 -59.65 25.62 -13.95
CA ARG A 124 -60.83 26.39 -14.46
C ARG A 124 -62.09 25.65 -13.98
N GLY A 125 -63.01 26.19 -13.19
CA GLY A 125 -63.71 27.47 -13.34
C GLY A 125 -64.92 27.26 -14.26
N THR A 126 -66.13 27.10 -13.71
CA THR A 126 -67.40 27.79 -14.06
C THR A 126 -68.69 26.98 -13.75
N ALA A 127 -69.68 27.74 -13.21
CA ALA A 127 -71.14 27.59 -13.29
C ALA A 127 -71.80 26.36 -12.64
N GLY A 128 -72.64 26.53 -11.61
CA GLY A 128 -74.06 26.90 -11.72
C GLY A 128 -74.89 25.61 -11.56
N ASN A 129 -76.10 25.53 -11.01
CA ASN A 129 -77.16 26.46 -10.68
C ASN A 129 -78.25 25.61 -9.97
N GLY A 130 -79.13 26.20 -9.15
CA GLY A 130 -80.41 25.62 -8.74
C GLY A 130 -80.55 25.31 -7.26
#